data_AF-A0A495IZL7-F1
#
_entry.id   AF-A0A495IZL7-F1
#
_cell.length_a   1.000
_cell.length_b   1.000
_cell.length_c   1.000
_cell.angle_alpha   90.00
_cell.angle_beta   90.00
_cell.angle_gamma   90.00
#
_symmetry.space_group_name_H-M   'P 1'
#
loop_
_entity.id
_entity.type
_entity.pdbx_description
1 polymer ?
#
loop_
_entity_poly.entity_id
_entity_poly.type
_entity_poly.pdbx_seq_one_letter_code
_entity_poly.pdbx_strand_id
1 'polypeptide(L)'
;MCAFIILYNNIPQRCYSGAFVLQVALANNINLSINVMIKKQILTDVGQHDEWLGSGYFNSFPGKKFSNTIKLRLLKCRAIFILGLTCFCSSVVFAQDTFEHSMALKFDSLLNSQSTAKHASGSEIVLYPDDAPSSLMSPTGFGGSGTYIYGGIGGTYPELYTDNKADLILFGGLSFGDPAKIVNVAIGVNVTDVHRFSDFSANLNISRQLPRGSSISIGTYQLLSNPNQTDSEGNTFYFAFGHAVQWARSKTPGLSALSYSIGFGTGRFLYKSPNDVDAGKGKYGTAVFCNVSYEIIRHVNLNAEWYGTNMGVSAGIRPFKNPLSICVGVDNLTKYSGDKPSMVFTIGYPLSVKRSTAK
;
A
#
# COMPACT_ATOMS: atom_id res chain seq x y z
N MET A 1 -29.03 -25.17 4.52
CA MET A 1 -29.29 -25.72 5.86
C MET A 1 -28.24 -25.14 6.80
N CYS A 2 -28.66 -24.59 7.94
CA CYS A 2 -27.93 -23.73 8.92
C CYS A 2 -27.69 -22.28 8.44
N ALA A 3 -28.63 -21.34 8.63
CA ALA A 3 -29.15 -20.73 9.87
C ALA A 3 -28.22 -19.63 10.43
N PHE A 4 -28.57 -18.39 10.07
CA PHE A 4 -28.13 -17.14 10.68
C PHE A 4 -28.61 -17.08 12.15
N ILE A 5 -27.74 -16.70 13.08
CA ILE A 5 -28.13 -16.16 14.38
C ILE A 5 -27.35 -14.86 14.59
N ILE A 6 -28.12 -13.77 14.61
CA ILE A 6 -27.72 -12.44 15.05
C ILE A 6 -27.94 -12.40 16.57
N LEU A 7 -26.94 -12.02 17.34
CA LEU A 7 -27.12 -11.51 18.70
C LEU A 7 -26.37 -10.19 18.86
N TYR A 8 -27.15 -9.13 18.89
CA TYR A 8 -26.79 -7.83 19.45
C TYR A 8 -26.69 -7.95 20.96
N ASN A 9 -25.69 -7.33 21.59
CA ASN A 9 -25.80 -6.85 22.96
C ASN A 9 -25.02 -5.54 23.13
N ASN A 10 -25.75 -4.53 23.63
CA ASN A 10 -25.28 -3.22 24.08
C ASN A 10 -24.49 -3.35 25.40
N ILE A 11 -23.50 -2.46 25.62
CA ILE A 11 -23.13 -1.76 26.88
C ILE A 11 -21.83 -0.93 26.66
N PRO A 12 -21.61 0.20 27.37
CA PRO A 12 -21.03 1.43 26.80
C PRO A 12 -19.55 1.71 27.15
N GLN A 13 -19.06 2.79 26.54
CA GLN A 13 -17.73 3.41 26.62
C GLN A 13 -17.06 3.48 28.02
N ARG A 14 -15.74 3.28 28.05
CA ARG A 14 -14.74 4.29 28.51
C ARG A 14 -13.29 3.84 28.26
N CYS A 15 -12.46 4.86 28.03
CA CYS A 15 -11.05 4.90 27.65
C CYS A 15 -10.09 3.99 28.45
N TYR A 16 -9.00 3.55 27.83
CA TYR A 16 -7.64 3.97 28.23
C TYR A 16 -6.63 3.80 27.08
N SER A 17 -5.90 4.88 26.83
CA SER A 17 -4.70 4.98 26.01
C SER A 17 -3.60 4.07 26.56
N GLY A 18 -3.11 3.14 25.74
CA GLY A 18 -1.90 2.36 25.99
C GLY A 18 -0.95 2.53 24.81
N ALA A 19 -0.08 3.54 24.88
CA ALA A 19 0.99 3.74 23.94
C ALA A 19 2.00 2.58 24.04
N PHE A 20 2.14 1.78 22.98
CA PHE A 20 3.27 0.87 22.82
C PHE A 20 4.26 1.52 21.86
N VAL A 21 5.22 2.25 22.44
CA VAL A 21 6.39 2.77 21.73
C VAL A 21 7.42 1.65 21.69
N LEU A 22 7.60 1.00 20.54
CA LEU A 22 8.75 0.12 20.33
C LEU A 22 9.92 0.99 19.86
N GLN A 23 10.71 1.44 20.82
CA GLN A 23 11.94 2.19 20.61
C GLN A 23 13.09 1.19 20.41
N VAL A 24 13.48 0.94 19.17
CA VAL A 24 14.74 0.21 18.90
C VAL A 24 15.87 1.23 18.96
N ALA A 25 16.55 1.24 20.10
CA ALA A 25 17.82 1.90 20.31
C ALA A 25 18.93 1.14 19.57
N LEU A 26 19.60 1.82 18.63
CA LEU A 26 20.96 1.48 18.23
C LEU A 26 21.80 2.76 18.36
N ALA A 27 22.32 2.94 19.57
CA ALA A 27 23.44 3.84 19.81
C ALA A 27 24.74 3.10 19.45
N ASN A 28 25.54 3.69 18.56
CA ASN A 28 26.97 3.90 18.82
C ASN A 28 27.61 4.81 17.76
N ASN A 29 28.13 5.94 18.27
CA ASN A 29 29.29 6.70 17.80
C ASN A 29 29.34 7.23 16.37
N ILE A 30 28.79 8.44 16.16
CA ILE A 30 29.50 9.51 15.42
C ILE A 30 29.22 10.85 16.13
N ASN A 31 30.27 11.44 16.70
CA ASN A 31 30.31 12.81 17.23
C ASN A 31 30.16 13.81 16.07
N LEU A 32 29.14 14.66 16.09
CA LEU A 32 29.15 15.92 15.35
C LEU A 32 28.47 17.01 16.18
N SER A 33 29.29 17.84 16.83
CA SER A 33 28.88 19.05 17.52
C SER A 33 28.32 20.08 16.53
N ILE A 34 27.10 20.56 16.77
CA ILE A 34 26.61 21.82 16.18
C ILE A 34 26.12 22.71 17.32
N ASN A 35 26.83 23.82 17.50
CA ASN A 35 26.54 24.91 18.43
C ASN A 35 25.17 25.54 18.11
N VAL A 36 24.27 25.55 19.08
CA VAL A 36 23.05 26.38 19.06
C VAL A 36 23.33 27.65 19.85
N MET A 37 23.49 28.77 19.15
CA MET A 37 23.59 30.10 19.76
C MET A 37 22.19 30.65 20.00
N ILE A 38 21.76 30.62 21.27
CA ILE A 38 20.56 31.30 21.76
C ILE A 38 20.89 32.79 21.88
N LYS A 39 20.12 33.66 21.20
CA LYS A 39 20.09 35.08 21.53
C LYS A 39 18.70 35.46 22.03
N LYS A 40 18.63 35.66 23.34
CA LYS A 40 17.51 36.20 24.10
C LYS A 40 17.73 37.72 24.19
N GLN A 41 16.76 38.53 23.78
CA GLN A 41 16.72 39.93 24.20
C GLN A 41 15.25 40.31 24.49
N ILE A 42 15.01 40.59 25.76
CA ILE A 42 13.78 41.14 26.36
C ILE A 42 13.96 42.66 26.45
N LEU A 43 12.84 43.39 26.39
CA LEU A 43 12.52 44.76 26.89
C LEU A 43 11.75 45.54 25.80
N THR A 44 10.68 46.30 26.01
CA THR A 44 9.69 46.52 27.09
C THR A 44 8.61 47.39 26.45
N ASP A 45 7.34 47.05 26.73
CA ASP A 45 6.25 47.92 27.21
C ASP A 45 5.80 49.24 26.51
N VAL A 46 4.53 49.56 26.78
CA VAL A 46 3.77 50.81 26.59
C VAL A 46 3.07 51.02 25.25
N GLY A 47 1.73 50.92 25.30
CA GLY A 47 0.84 51.39 24.25
C GLY A 47 0.54 52.88 24.36
N GLN A 48 0.14 53.49 23.24
CA GLN A 48 -0.70 54.67 23.21
C GLN A 48 -1.43 54.80 21.86
N HIS A 49 -2.56 55.49 21.96
CA HIS A 49 -3.64 55.67 21.02
C HIS A 49 -3.38 56.85 20.05
N ASP A 50 -4.21 56.90 19.00
CA ASP A 50 -4.68 58.07 18.23
C ASP A 50 -3.97 58.51 16.92
N GLU A 51 -4.76 58.31 15.84
CA GLU A 51 -5.27 59.30 14.88
C GLU A 51 -4.40 59.99 13.78
N TRP A 52 -4.90 59.78 12.55
CA TRP A 52 -5.14 60.70 11.42
C TRP A 52 -4.02 61.20 10.45
N LEU A 53 -4.36 60.97 9.17
CA LEU A 53 -4.04 61.67 7.89
C LEU A 53 -2.61 61.86 7.40
N GLY A 54 -2.39 61.47 6.14
CA GLY A 54 -1.36 62.08 5.31
C GLY A 54 -0.96 61.28 4.08
N SER A 55 -1.39 61.76 2.92
CA SER A 55 -0.99 61.40 1.55
C SER A 55 0.47 60.99 1.33
N GLY A 56 0.72 60.06 0.40
CA GLY A 56 2.04 59.90 -0.22
C GLY A 56 2.16 58.70 -1.15
N TYR A 57 2.00 58.93 -2.44
CA TYR A 57 2.43 58.03 -3.51
C TYR A 57 3.92 57.69 -3.36
N PHE A 58 4.28 56.40 -3.34
CA PHE A 58 5.53 55.93 -3.95
C PHE A 58 5.43 54.43 -4.29
N ASN A 59 5.56 54.15 -5.59
CA ASN A 59 5.73 52.82 -6.15
C ASN A 59 7.01 52.17 -5.57
N SER A 60 6.87 50.99 -4.96
CA SER A 60 8.00 50.09 -4.73
C SER A 60 7.74 48.76 -5.41
N PHE A 61 8.63 48.42 -6.35
CA PHE A 61 8.66 47.16 -7.08
C PHE A 61 8.81 45.96 -6.13
N PRO A 62 8.20 44.79 -6.44
CA PRO A 62 8.40 43.57 -5.67
C PRO A 62 9.81 43.01 -5.91
N GLY A 63 10.74 43.39 -5.04
CA GLY A 63 12.09 42.84 -4.97
C GLY A 63 12.09 41.37 -4.56
N LYS A 64 12.37 40.49 -5.52
CA LYS A 64 13.11 39.22 -5.39
C LYS A 64 12.76 38.32 -4.17
N LYS A 65 11.59 37.68 -4.20
CA LYS A 65 11.33 36.40 -3.48
C LYS A 65 11.38 35.15 -4.39
N PHE A 66 11.90 35.27 -5.61
CA PHE A 66 11.86 34.21 -6.63
C PHE A 66 13.06 33.24 -6.61
N SER A 67 14.11 33.53 -5.83
CA SER A 67 15.39 32.78 -5.90
C SER A 67 15.39 31.49 -5.06
N ASN A 68 14.68 31.46 -3.93
CA ASN A 68 14.75 30.32 -3.01
C ASN A 68 13.93 29.10 -3.46
N THR A 69 12.81 29.32 -4.16
CA THR A 69 11.93 28.24 -4.63
C THR A 69 12.58 27.41 -5.75
N ILE A 70 13.38 28.07 -6.61
CA ILE A 70 14.10 27.40 -7.70
C ILE A 70 15.26 26.55 -7.16
N LYS A 71 16.00 27.06 -6.16
CA LYS A 71 17.08 26.30 -5.49
C LYS A 71 16.56 25.03 -4.81
N LEU A 72 15.38 25.08 -4.20
CA LEU A 72 14.80 23.92 -3.52
C LEU A 72 14.34 22.83 -4.51
N ARG A 73 13.78 23.20 -5.67
CA ARG A 73 13.40 22.25 -6.73
C ARG A 73 14.62 21.56 -7.35
N LEU A 74 15.71 22.31 -7.60
CA LEU A 74 16.97 21.76 -8.10
C LEU A 74 17.63 20.79 -7.12
N LEU A 75 17.53 21.04 -5.80
CA LEU A 75 18.05 20.13 -4.77
C LEU A 75 17.29 18.79 -4.76
N LYS A 76 15.96 18.83 -4.90
CA LYS A 76 15.12 17.62 -4.98
C LYS A 76 15.42 16.79 -6.23
N CYS A 77 15.59 17.42 -7.40
CA CYS A 77 15.98 16.72 -8.62
C CYS A 77 17.35 16.05 -8.51
N ARG A 78 18.33 16.71 -7.85
CA ARG A 78 19.66 16.12 -7.60
C ARG A 78 19.59 14.90 -6.68
N ALA A 79 18.76 14.93 -5.64
CA ALA A 79 18.58 13.79 -4.75
C ALA A 79 18.00 12.56 -5.49
N ILE A 80 17.01 12.77 -6.36
CA ILE A 80 16.41 11.70 -7.19
C ILE A 80 17.44 11.15 -8.19
N PHE A 81 18.22 12.03 -8.83
CA PHE A 81 19.25 11.59 -9.77
C PHE A 81 20.39 10.83 -9.10
N ILE A 82 20.81 11.26 -7.90
CA ILE A 82 21.81 10.54 -7.09
C ILE A 82 21.24 9.19 -6.64
N LEU A 83 19.99 9.12 -6.18
CA LEU A 83 19.33 7.87 -5.80
C LEU A 83 19.28 6.90 -6.99
N GLY A 84 18.86 7.38 -8.16
CA GLY A 84 18.87 6.62 -9.41
C GLY A 84 20.27 6.14 -9.79
N LEU A 85 21.29 6.99 -9.71
CA LEU A 85 22.68 6.64 -10.03
C LEU A 85 23.28 5.64 -9.03
N THR A 86 22.95 5.76 -7.75
CA THR A 86 23.40 4.80 -6.72
C THR A 86 22.80 3.41 -6.88
N CYS A 87 21.59 3.31 -7.47
CA CYS A 87 21.02 2.02 -7.87
C CYS A 87 21.82 1.34 -9.01
N PHE A 88 22.68 2.06 -9.73
CA PHE A 88 23.53 1.52 -10.81
C PHE A 88 25.00 1.29 -10.43
N CYS A 89 25.43 1.62 -9.19
CA CYS A 89 26.82 1.44 -8.75
C CYS A 89 27.07 0.01 -8.20
N SER A 90 28.10 -0.67 -8.73
CA SER A 90 28.43 -2.07 -8.45
C SER A 90 28.90 -2.38 -7.02
N SER A 91 29.31 -1.40 -6.23
CA SER A 91 29.75 -1.60 -4.83
C SER A 91 28.60 -1.77 -3.84
N VAL A 92 27.38 -1.35 -4.19
CA VAL A 92 26.16 -1.62 -3.42
C VAL A 92 25.76 -3.10 -3.50
N VAL A 93 26.24 -3.82 -4.53
CA VAL A 93 25.89 -5.22 -4.83
C VAL A 93 26.37 -6.19 -3.75
N PHE A 94 27.58 -6.01 -3.20
CA PHE A 94 28.13 -6.93 -2.18
C PHE A 94 27.50 -6.78 -0.79
N ALA A 95 27.07 -5.57 -0.43
CA ALA A 95 26.38 -5.33 0.84
C ALA A 95 24.98 -5.97 0.84
N GLN A 96 24.37 -6.08 -0.34
CA GLN A 96 23.02 -6.58 -0.56
C GLN A 96 22.94 -8.12 -0.39
N ASP A 97 23.86 -8.87 -1.00
CA ASP A 97 23.94 -10.33 -0.85
C ASP A 97 24.15 -10.75 0.61
N THR A 98 24.98 -9.99 1.34
CA THR A 98 25.28 -10.24 2.76
C THR A 98 24.04 -10.01 3.63
N PHE A 99 23.27 -8.96 3.34
CA PHE A 99 22.04 -8.65 4.05
C PHE A 99 20.97 -9.73 3.82
N GLU A 100 20.78 -10.16 2.57
CA GLU A 100 19.83 -11.24 2.24
C GLU A 100 20.18 -12.57 2.89
N HIS A 101 21.44 -12.97 2.82
CA HIS A 101 21.90 -14.21 3.45
C HIS A 101 21.68 -14.15 4.96
N SER A 102 21.99 -13.02 5.59
CA SER A 102 21.79 -12.79 7.02
C SER A 102 20.30 -12.80 7.39
N MET A 103 19.43 -12.19 6.59
CA MET A 103 17.98 -12.21 6.82
C MET A 103 17.39 -13.60 6.66
N ALA A 104 17.76 -14.33 5.60
CA ALA A 104 17.31 -15.69 5.35
C ALA A 104 17.74 -16.61 6.50
N LEU A 105 19.01 -16.56 6.92
CA LEU A 105 19.52 -17.33 8.06
C LEU A 105 18.82 -16.95 9.37
N LYS A 106 18.57 -15.66 9.61
CA LYS A 106 17.88 -15.23 10.83
C LYS A 106 16.42 -15.72 10.84
N PHE A 107 15.74 -15.66 9.71
CA PHE A 107 14.40 -16.23 9.55
C PHE A 107 14.43 -17.74 9.77
N ASP A 108 15.28 -18.47 9.07
CA ASP A 108 15.40 -19.93 9.21
C ASP A 108 15.74 -20.33 10.67
N SER A 109 16.59 -19.55 11.35
CA SER A 109 16.94 -19.75 12.77
C SER A 109 15.75 -19.54 13.71
N LEU A 110 14.93 -18.52 13.48
CA LEU A 110 13.71 -18.29 14.28
C LEU A 110 12.70 -19.42 14.07
N LEU A 111 12.63 -19.96 12.85
CA LEU A 111 11.58 -20.87 12.40
C LEU A 111 11.89 -22.35 12.62
N ASN A 112 13.17 -22.74 12.62
CA ASN A 112 13.61 -24.10 12.98
C ASN A 112 13.33 -24.45 14.46
N SER A 113 12.93 -23.49 15.28
CA SER A 113 12.49 -23.76 16.66
C SER A 113 11.08 -24.36 16.75
N GLN A 114 10.27 -24.41 15.67
CA GLN A 114 8.84 -24.71 15.77
C GLN A 114 8.22 -25.70 14.77
N SER A 115 8.94 -26.32 13.83
CA SER A 115 8.28 -27.08 12.74
C SER A 115 8.69 -28.55 12.60
N THR A 116 8.15 -29.41 13.46
CA THR A 116 7.93 -30.84 13.18
C THR A 116 6.53 -31.03 12.57
N ALA A 117 6.37 -30.77 11.27
CA ALA A 117 5.15 -31.13 10.54
C ALA A 117 5.51 -31.95 9.29
N LYS A 118 5.30 -33.27 9.39
CA LYS A 118 5.41 -34.24 8.30
C LYS A 118 4.36 -33.93 7.22
N HIS A 119 4.78 -33.63 5.99
CA HIS A 119 3.89 -33.58 4.84
C HIS A 119 3.61 -34.99 4.30
N ALA A 120 2.32 -35.30 4.17
CA ALA A 120 1.80 -36.54 3.63
C ALA A 120 2.08 -36.67 2.12
N SER A 121 2.57 -37.84 1.76
CA SER A 121 2.80 -38.36 0.42
C SER A 121 1.46 -38.69 -0.27
N GLY A 122 1.19 -38.01 -1.40
CA GLY A 122 0.06 -38.26 -2.28
C GLY A 122 0.00 -37.15 -3.34
N SER A 123 0.57 -37.41 -4.52
CA SER A 123 0.91 -36.40 -5.55
C SER A 123 -0.30 -35.89 -6.35
N GLU A 124 -1.28 -35.30 -5.69
CA GLU A 124 -2.25 -34.45 -6.39
C GLU A 124 -1.55 -33.13 -6.76
N ILE A 125 -1.54 -32.78 -8.05
CA ILE A 125 -1.00 -31.49 -8.50
C ILE A 125 -1.90 -30.39 -7.96
N VAL A 126 -1.45 -29.74 -6.88
CA VAL A 126 -2.14 -28.57 -6.31
C VAL A 126 -1.93 -27.39 -7.23
N LEU A 127 -3.03 -26.76 -7.65
CA LEU A 127 -3.01 -25.55 -8.46
C LEU A 127 -2.96 -24.31 -7.57
N TYR A 128 -2.14 -23.34 -7.97
CA TYR A 128 -2.07 -22.00 -7.37
C TYR A 128 -2.72 -20.97 -8.28
N PRO A 129 -3.05 -19.75 -7.81
CA PRO A 129 -3.55 -18.70 -8.70
C PRO A 129 -2.55 -18.44 -9.82
N ASP A 130 -3.06 -18.00 -10.97
CA ASP A 130 -2.20 -17.59 -12.08
C ASP A 130 -1.34 -16.35 -11.71
N ASP A 131 -0.42 -15.99 -12.61
CA ASP A 131 0.61 -14.99 -12.37
C ASP A 131 0.24 -13.55 -12.78
N ALA A 132 -0.95 -13.34 -13.34
CA ALA A 132 -1.48 -12.02 -13.65
C ALA A 132 -2.19 -11.42 -12.42
N PRO A 133 -2.27 -10.07 -12.31
CA PRO A 133 -3.00 -9.42 -11.22
C PRO A 133 -4.45 -9.91 -11.11
N SER A 134 -4.80 -10.47 -9.96
CA SER A 134 -6.13 -11.02 -9.67
C SER A 134 -7.07 -10.05 -8.96
N SER A 135 -6.56 -8.87 -8.58
CA SER A 135 -7.31 -7.83 -7.92
C SER A 135 -6.61 -6.48 -8.09
N LEU A 136 -7.38 -5.41 -8.06
CA LEU A 136 -6.95 -4.03 -8.14
C LEU A 136 -7.21 -3.26 -6.84
N MET A 137 -8.41 -3.40 -6.27
CA MET A 137 -8.88 -2.60 -5.14
C MET A 137 -9.11 -3.43 -3.88
N SER A 138 -9.46 -4.71 -4.03
CA SER A 138 -9.71 -5.59 -2.89
C SER A 138 -8.46 -6.37 -2.45
N PRO A 139 -8.25 -6.59 -1.14
CA PRO A 139 -7.22 -7.52 -0.69
C PRO A 139 -7.45 -8.93 -1.22
N THR A 140 -6.37 -9.67 -1.41
CA THR A 140 -6.44 -11.09 -1.75
C THR A 140 -5.91 -11.94 -0.60
N GLY A 141 -6.32 -13.20 -0.54
CA GLY A 141 -5.72 -14.16 0.39
C GLY A 141 -4.28 -14.53 0.00
N PHE A 142 -3.86 -14.23 -1.23
CA PHE A 142 -2.58 -14.62 -1.80
C PHE A 142 -1.58 -13.46 -1.75
N GLY A 143 -0.54 -13.59 -0.92
CA GLY A 143 0.51 -12.58 -0.87
C GLY A 143 1.74 -12.93 -1.72
N GLY A 144 2.80 -12.16 -1.50
CA GLY A 144 4.09 -12.39 -2.14
C GLY A 144 4.73 -13.72 -1.76
N SER A 145 5.78 -14.10 -2.49
CA SER A 145 6.65 -15.21 -2.12
C SER A 145 8.11 -14.88 -2.43
N GLY A 146 8.98 -15.17 -1.48
CA GLY A 146 10.41 -14.88 -1.55
C GLY A 146 10.77 -13.46 -1.09
N THR A 147 12.04 -13.13 -1.28
CA THR A 147 12.62 -11.83 -0.93
C THR A 147 12.79 -10.96 -2.17
N TYR A 148 12.06 -9.86 -2.24
CA TYR A 148 12.09 -8.93 -3.37
C TYR A 148 11.75 -7.52 -2.91
N ILE A 149 12.30 -6.52 -3.60
CA ILE A 149 11.79 -5.15 -3.52
C ILE A 149 10.76 -4.97 -4.63
N TYR A 150 9.78 -4.12 -4.43
CA TYR A 150 8.79 -3.83 -5.45
C TYR A 150 8.48 -2.35 -5.49
N GLY A 151 7.99 -1.90 -6.63
CA GLY A 151 7.50 -0.55 -6.79
C GLY A 151 6.61 -0.42 -8.01
N GLY A 152 5.94 0.71 -8.10
CA GLY A 152 5.01 0.96 -9.18
C GLY A 152 4.29 2.29 -9.05
N ILE A 153 3.40 2.48 -10.01
CA ILE A 153 2.54 3.65 -10.11
C ILE A 153 1.11 3.17 -10.30
N GLY A 154 0.15 3.92 -9.79
CA GLY A 154 -1.25 3.73 -10.12
C GLY A 154 -1.94 5.07 -10.26
N GLY A 155 -3.16 5.08 -10.77
CA GLY A 155 -3.93 6.30 -10.86
C GLY A 155 -5.39 6.05 -11.14
N THR A 156 -6.19 7.09 -10.93
CA THR A 156 -7.64 7.09 -11.13
C THR A 156 -8.07 8.32 -11.94
N TYR A 157 -9.06 8.13 -12.81
CA TYR A 157 -9.67 9.20 -13.60
C TYR A 157 -11.10 8.85 -14.04
N PRO A 158 -12.09 9.73 -13.84
CA PRO A 158 -12.01 10.92 -12.99
C PRO A 158 -11.94 10.52 -11.51
N GLU A 159 -11.18 11.28 -10.74
CA GLU A 159 -11.23 11.24 -9.28
C GLU A 159 -12.66 11.55 -8.79
N LEU A 160 -13.11 10.82 -7.77
CA LEU A 160 -14.43 10.98 -7.18
C LEU A 160 -14.59 12.38 -6.59
N TYR A 161 -15.77 12.98 -6.76
CA TYR A 161 -16.12 14.29 -6.19
C TYR A 161 -15.24 15.47 -6.64
N THR A 162 -14.42 15.26 -7.67
CA THR A 162 -13.59 16.29 -8.27
C THR A 162 -14.06 16.58 -9.69
N ASP A 163 -13.81 17.81 -10.18
CA ASP A 163 -14.11 18.28 -11.54
C ASP A 163 -13.23 17.60 -12.61
N ASN A 164 -13.38 16.28 -12.75
CA ASN A 164 -12.69 15.44 -13.72
C ASN A 164 -11.17 15.59 -13.69
N LYS A 165 -10.59 15.56 -12.48
CA LYS A 165 -9.13 15.52 -12.29
C LYS A 165 -8.65 14.08 -12.24
N ALA A 166 -7.40 13.87 -12.64
CA ALA A 166 -6.70 12.61 -12.43
C ALA A 166 -5.97 12.67 -11.09
N ASP A 167 -5.95 11.55 -10.39
CA ASP A 167 -5.11 11.37 -9.21
C ASP A 167 -4.14 10.21 -9.45
N LEU A 168 -2.93 10.33 -8.92
CA LEU A 168 -1.82 9.42 -9.14
C LEU A 168 -1.24 8.99 -7.80
N ILE A 169 -0.92 7.72 -7.67
CA ILE A 169 -0.25 7.14 -6.50
C ILE A 169 1.07 6.52 -6.92
N LEU A 170 2.12 6.76 -6.14
CA LEU A 170 3.37 5.99 -6.20
C LEU A 170 3.41 5.02 -5.03
N PHE A 171 3.93 3.82 -5.26
CA PHE A 171 4.14 2.86 -4.19
C PHE A 171 5.46 2.12 -4.34
N GLY A 172 6.00 1.69 -3.22
CA GLY A 172 7.21 0.87 -3.18
C GLY A 172 7.37 0.18 -1.84
N GLY A 173 8.11 -0.92 -1.83
CA GLY A 173 8.23 -1.73 -0.63
C GLY A 173 9.16 -2.93 -0.78
N LEU A 174 9.09 -3.77 0.23
CA LEU A 174 9.86 -4.99 0.37
C LEU A 174 8.94 -6.14 0.78
N SER A 175 9.20 -7.32 0.24
CA SER A 175 8.56 -8.57 0.62
C SER A 175 9.64 -9.58 0.97
N PHE A 176 9.39 -10.41 1.98
CA PHE A 176 10.29 -11.48 2.40
C PHE A 176 9.50 -12.64 3.02
N GLY A 177 10.07 -13.83 2.95
CA GLY A 177 9.49 -15.06 3.52
C GLY A 177 8.84 -15.97 2.48
N ASP A 178 8.51 -17.19 2.92
CA ASP A 178 7.94 -18.25 2.09
C ASP A 178 6.55 -18.61 2.63
N PRO A 179 5.47 -18.22 1.92
CA PRO A 179 4.12 -18.44 2.39
C PRO A 179 3.72 -19.92 2.34
N ALA A 180 4.40 -20.77 1.55
CA ALA A 180 4.16 -22.21 1.50
C ALA A 180 4.69 -22.91 2.75
N LYS A 181 5.79 -22.41 3.32
CA LYS A 181 6.37 -22.95 4.55
C LYS A 181 5.70 -22.37 5.79
N ILE A 182 5.71 -21.04 5.92
CA ILE A 182 5.29 -20.36 7.16
C ILE A 182 4.45 -19.13 6.83
N VAL A 183 5.09 -18.01 6.50
CA VAL A 183 4.42 -16.77 6.11
C VAL A 183 5.30 -15.99 5.16
N ASN A 184 4.67 -15.19 4.31
CA ASN A 184 5.30 -14.04 3.66
C ASN A 184 4.86 -12.76 4.37
N VAL A 185 5.78 -11.81 4.49
CA VAL A 185 5.52 -10.47 4.99
C VAL A 185 5.89 -9.49 3.90
N ALA A 186 4.97 -8.60 3.55
CA ALA A 186 5.20 -7.49 2.65
C ALA A 186 4.90 -6.16 3.35
N ILE A 187 5.85 -5.24 3.28
CA ILE A 187 5.76 -3.89 3.84
C ILE A 187 5.88 -2.92 2.68
N GLY A 188 5.00 -1.94 2.62
CA GLY A 188 4.97 -0.96 1.54
C GLY A 188 4.79 0.45 2.07
N VAL A 189 5.22 1.42 1.28
CA VAL A 189 4.97 2.86 1.46
C VAL A 189 4.31 3.36 0.19
N ASN A 190 3.29 4.20 0.36
CA ASN A 190 2.60 4.88 -0.74
C ASN A 190 2.75 6.39 -0.59
N VAL A 191 2.72 7.09 -1.71
CA VAL A 191 2.70 8.55 -1.82
C VAL A 191 1.48 8.90 -2.66
N THR A 192 0.47 9.53 -2.04
CA THR A 192 -0.79 9.89 -2.71
C THR A 192 -0.75 11.30 -3.32
N ASP A 193 -0.01 12.25 -2.74
CA ASP A 193 0.27 13.54 -3.41
C ASP A 193 1.61 13.45 -4.14
N VAL A 194 1.57 12.93 -5.37
CA VAL A 194 2.79 12.67 -6.16
C VAL A 194 3.45 13.94 -6.67
N HIS A 195 2.68 14.99 -7.02
CA HIS A 195 3.25 16.24 -7.55
C HIS A 195 3.97 17.06 -6.47
N ARG A 196 3.56 16.97 -5.19
CA ARG A 196 4.30 17.58 -4.06
C ARG A 196 5.24 16.62 -3.38
N PHE A 197 5.11 15.32 -3.66
CA PHE A 197 5.79 14.24 -2.96
C PHE A 197 5.50 14.32 -1.45
N SER A 198 4.21 14.35 -1.13
CA SER A 198 3.68 14.38 0.23
C SER A 198 2.62 13.30 0.43
N ASP A 199 2.07 13.23 1.63
CA ASP A 199 0.94 12.34 1.97
C ASP A 199 1.36 10.87 1.89
N PHE A 200 2.26 10.52 2.80
CA PHE A 200 2.79 9.18 2.91
C PHE A 200 1.85 8.30 3.71
N SER A 201 1.75 7.04 3.31
CA SER A 201 1.14 6.00 4.13
C SER A 201 1.93 4.70 4.02
N ALA A 202 1.76 3.82 4.99
CA ALA A 202 2.37 2.51 5.04
C ALA A 202 1.31 1.40 4.92
N ASN A 203 1.72 0.30 4.31
CA ASN A 203 0.94 -0.91 4.16
C ASN A 203 1.71 -2.08 4.77
N LEU A 204 0.98 -3.03 5.35
CA LEU A 204 1.53 -4.29 5.84
C LEU A 204 0.62 -5.42 5.36
N ASN A 205 1.20 -6.47 4.80
CA ASN A 205 0.52 -7.70 4.44
C ASN A 205 1.31 -8.87 5.02
N ILE A 206 0.62 -9.78 5.69
CA ILE A 206 1.14 -11.07 6.12
C ILE A 206 0.25 -12.12 5.46
N SER A 207 0.85 -13.11 4.81
CA SER A 207 0.09 -14.14 4.11
C SER A 207 0.68 -15.52 4.32
N ARG A 208 -0.17 -16.53 4.28
CA ARG A 208 0.19 -17.95 4.41
C ARG A 208 -0.62 -18.77 3.43
N GLN A 209 0.08 -19.57 2.64
CA GLN A 209 -0.54 -20.61 1.83
C GLN A 209 -0.99 -21.76 2.72
N LEU A 210 -2.17 -22.26 2.41
CA LEU A 210 -2.80 -23.41 3.03
C LEU A 210 -2.83 -24.55 2.01
N PRO A 211 -3.06 -25.80 2.47
CA PRO A 211 -3.21 -26.93 1.55
C PRO A 211 -4.31 -26.71 0.51
N ARG A 212 -4.23 -27.44 -0.61
CA ARG A 212 -5.25 -27.45 -1.68
C ARG A 212 -5.48 -26.07 -2.33
N GLY A 213 -4.40 -25.34 -2.59
CA GLY A 213 -4.45 -24.05 -3.30
C GLY A 213 -5.20 -22.94 -2.55
N SER A 214 -5.36 -23.09 -1.24
CA SER A 214 -5.99 -22.07 -0.40
C SER A 214 -4.93 -21.15 0.21
N SER A 215 -5.30 -19.97 0.65
CA SER A 215 -4.40 -19.02 1.30
C SER A 215 -5.17 -18.11 2.22
N ILE A 216 -4.50 -17.58 3.24
CA ILE A 216 -5.02 -16.54 4.12
C ILE A 216 -4.06 -15.37 4.14
N SER A 217 -4.62 -14.18 4.33
CA SER A 217 -3.85 -12.97 4.53
C SER A 217 -4.50 -12.06 5.57
N ILE A 218 -3.66 -11.42 6.37
CA ILE A 218 -4.03 -10.31 7.23
C ILE A 218 -3.18 -9.12 6.88
N GLY A 219 -3.74 -7.93 6.99
CA GLY A 219 -2.97 -6.76 6.67
C GLY A 219 -3.63 -5.45 7.02
N THR A 220 -2.95 -4.40 6.62
CA THR A 220 -3.32 -3.02 6.86
C THR A 220 -3.07 -2.18 5.62
N TYR A 221 -3.92 -1.19 5.42
CA TYR A 221 -3.70 -0.12 4.46
C TYR A 221 -3.73 1.23 5.16
N GLN A 222 -3.05 2.19 4.56
CA GLN A 222 -3.10 3.59 4.98
C GLN A 222 -2.61 3.80 6.43
N LEU A 223 -1.71 2.94 6.95
CA LEU A 223 -1.09 3.20 8.23
C LEU A 223 -0.33 4.52 8.16
N LEU A 224 -0.40 5.30 9.23
CA LEU A 224 0.30 6.60 9.34
C LEU A 224 -0.17 7.63 8.31
N SER A 225 -1.30 7.42 7.62
CA SER A 225 -1.88 8.44 6.74
C SER A 225 -2.28 9.67 7.53
N ASN A 226 -2.11 10.86 6.95
CA ASN A 226 -2.57 12.10 7.58
C ASN A 226 -4.11 12.12 7.64
N PRO A 227 -4.72 12.15 8.85
CA PRO A 227 -6.18 12.11 8.99
C PRO A 227 -6.89 13.30 8.34
N ASN A 228 -6.18 14.40 8.10
CA ASN A 228 -6.73 15.60 7.45
C ASN A 228 -6.69 15.54 5.91
N GLN A 229 -6.03 14.53 5.33
CA GLN A 229 -5.86 14.38 3.88
C GLN A 229 -6.40 13.05 3.36
N THR A 230 -6.57 12.04 4.21
CA THR A 230 -7.17 10.77 3.82
C THR A 230 -8.69 10.87 3.76
N ASP A 231 -9.29 10.21 2.77
CA ASP A 231 -10.73 10.05 2.59
C ASP A 231 -11.32 8.90 3.44
N SER A 232 -10.44 8.03 3.97
CA SER A 232 -10.79 6.91 4.85
C SER A 232 -10.81 7.35 6.32
N GLU A 233 -11.87 6.97 7.04
CA GLU A 233 -11.95 7.15 8.50
C GLU A 233 -10.96 6.20 9.20
N GLY A 234 -9.75 6.71 9.44
CA GLY A 234 -8.70 6.02 10.19
C GLY A 234 -7.99 4.91 9.41
N ASN A 235 -7.25 4.10 10.17
CA ASN A 235 -6.45 2.99 9.65
C ASN A 235 -7.36 1.85 9.16
N THR A 236 -7.00 1.28 8.00
CA THR A 236 -7.72 0.15 7.42
C THR A 236 -7.02 -1.16 7.83
N PHE A 237 -7.76 -2.09 8.41
CA PHE A 237 -7.30 -3.45 8.70
C PHE A 237 -8.15 -4.45 7.94
N TYR A 238 -7.58 -5.60 7.56
CA TYR A 238 -8.33 -6.65 6.89
C TYR A 238 -7.85 -8.06 7.24
N PHE A 239 -8.76 -9.01 7.02
CA PHE A 239 -8.52 -10.43 6.90
C PHE A 239 -9.10 -10.90 5.55
N ALA A 240 -8.35 -11.71 4.80
CA ALA A 240 -8.75 -12.27 3.52
C ALA A 240 -8.46 -13.78 3.49
N PHE A 241 -9.42 -14.54 2.99
CA PHE A 241 -9.25 -15.92 2.56
C PHE A 241 -9.26 -15.96 1.03
N GLY A 242 -8.34 -16.72 0.44
CA GLY A 242 -8.24 -16.92 -1.00
C GLY A 242 -8.21 -18.39 -1.37
N HIS A 243 -8.77 -18.74 -2.52
CA HIS A 243 -8.74 -20.10 -3.05
C HIS A 243 -8.53 -20.11 -4.55
N ALA A 244 -7.58 -20.93 -5.00
CA ALA A 244 -7.36 -21.29 -6.39
C ALA A 244 -8.19 -22.54 -6.68
N VAL A 245 -9.05 -22.48 -7.69
CA VAL A 245 -10.01 -23.54 -7.97
C VAL A 245 -9.29 -24.71 -8.65
N GLN A 246 -9.25 -25.85 -7.97
CA GLN A 246 -8.41 -27.00 -8.37
C GLN A 246 -8.85 -27.68 -9.67
N TRP A 247 -10.12 -27.56 -10.06
CA TRP A 247 -10.64 -28.12 -11.32
C TRP A 247 -10.46 -27.17 -12.53
N ALA A 248 -10.24 -25.88 -12.29
CA ALA A 248 -10.10 -24.87 -13.33
C ALA A 248 -8.62 -24.69 -13.68
N ARG A 249 -8.08 -25.49 -14.60
CA ARG A 249 -6.66 -25.41 -14.97
C ARG A 249 -6.36 -24.19 -15.84
N SER A 250 -5.28 -23.49 -15.50
CA SER A 250 -4.72 -22.40 -16.30
C SER A 250 -4.10 -22.91 -17.60
N LYS A 251 -3.98 -22.00 -18.57
CA LYS A 251 -3.14 -22.20 -19.76
C LYS A 251 -1.65 -22.27 -19.40
N THR A 252 -1.26 -21.81 -18.21
CA THR A 252 0.07 -21.97 -17.63
C THR A 252 0.11 -23.23 -16.74
N PRO A 253 1.02 -24.18 -17.00
CA PRO A 253 1.11 -25.42 -16.22
C PRO A 253 1.30 -25.17 -14.72
N GLY A 254 0.53 -25.89 -13.89
CA GLY A 254 0.62 -25.80 -12.42
C GLY A 254 -0.21 -24.68 -11.79
N LEU A 255 -0.90 -23.85 -12.60
CA LEU A 255 -1.73 -22.75 -12.12
C LEU A 255 -3.22 -23.03 -12.37
N SER A 256 -4.07 -22.29 -11.66
CA SER A 256 -5.52 -22.29 -11.77
C SER A 256 -5.97 -21.09 -12.58
N ALA A 257 -6.87 -21.32 -13.54
CA ALA A 257 -7.50 -20.26 -14.32
C ALA A 257 -8.54 -19.48 -13.51
N LEU A 258 -8.98 -19.97 -12.35
CA LEU A 258 -10.03 -19.35 -11.57
C LEU A 258 -9.59 -19.26 -10.11
N SER A 259 -9.53 -18.05 -9.60
CA SER A 259 -9.30 -17.81 -8.17
C SER A 259 -10.31 -16.82 -7.62
N TYR A 260 -10.55 -16.90 -6.32
CA TYR A 260 -11.37 -15.93 -5.62
C TYR A 260 -10.77 -15.62 -4.26
N SER A 261 -11.07 -14.43 -3.76
CA SER A 261 -10.84 -14.06 -2.36
C SER A 261 -12.10 -13.50 -1.74
N ILE A 262 -12.29 -13.76 -0.45
CA ILE A 262 -13.34 -13.16 0.37
C ILE A 262 -12.73 -12.74 1.69
N GLY A 263 -13.17 -11.61 2.22
CA GLY A 263 -12.63 -11.10 3.46
C GLY A 263 -13.51 -10.04 4.09
N PHE A 264 -13.03 -9.54 5.21
CA PHE A 264 -13.66 -8.45 5.94
C PHE A 264 -12.60 -7.50 6.48
N GLY A 265 -12.98 -6.27 6.70
CA GLY A 265 -12.08 -5.24 7.19
C GLY A 265 -12.76 -4.02 7.78
N THR A 266 -11.94 -3.13 8.31
CA THR A 266 -12.33 -1.85 8.89
C THR A 266 -11.94 -0.70 7.95
N GLY A 267 -12.07 0.55 8.40
CA GLY A 267 -11.61 1.71 7.61
C GLY A 267 -12.37 1.78 6.29
N ARG A 268 -11.66 1.85 5.16
CA ARG A 268 -12.23 1.99 3.82
C ARG A 268 -13.21 0.90 3.39
N PHE A 269 -13.23 -0.26 4.04
CA PHE A 269 -14.19 -1.34 3.76
C PHE A 269 -15.53 -1.12 4.49
N LEU A 270 -15.52 -0.38 5.59
CA LEU A 270 -16.65 -0.18 6.50
C LEU A 270 -17.18 1.26 6.48
N TYR A 271 -16.35 2.27 6.25
CA TYR A 271 -16.74 3.68 6.25
C TYR A 271 -16.65 4.25 4.85
N LYS A 272 -17.72 4.91 4.40
CA LYS A 272 -17.71 5.68 3.15
C LYS A 272 -17.04 7.04 3.38
N SER A 273 -16.62 7.68 2.29
CA SER A 273 -15.98 8.99 2.34
C SER A 273 -16.93 10.05 2.95
N PRO A 274 -16.43 11.14 3.56
CA PRO A 274 -17.28 12.25 4.02
C PRO A 274 -18.19 12.79 2.90
N ASN A 275 -17.68 12.88 1.68
CA ASN A 275 -18.44 13.31 0.50
C ASN A 275 -19.59 12.34 0.15
N ASP A 276 -19.44 11.04 0.38
CA ASP A 276 -20.55 10.08 0.24
C ASP A 276 -21.63 10.28 1.29
N VAL A 277 -21.22 10.61 2.53
CA VAL A 277 -22.14 10.90 3.63
C VAL A 277 -22.92 12.17 3.35
N ASP A 278 -22.24 13.23 2.92
CA ASP A 278 -22.83 14.52 2.57
C ASP A 278 -23.77 14.40 1.36
N ALA A 279 -23.45 13.50 0.42
CA ALA A 279 -24.32 13.15 -0.71
C ALA A 279 -25.50 12.23 -0.33
N GLY A 280 -25.69 11.90 0.94
CA GLY A 280 -26.83 11.12 1.43
C GLY A 280 -26.74 9.61 1.22
N LYS A 281 -25.56 9.05 0.95
CA LYS A 281 -25.37 7.60 0.71
C LYS A 281 -25.17 6.78 1.99
N GLY A 282 -25.28 7.42 3.15
CA GLY A 282 -25.06 6.82 4.46
C GLY A 282 -23.58 6.63 4.80
N LYS A 283 -23.30 6.39 6.09
CA LYS A 283 -21.93 6.29 6.62
C LYS A 283 -21.26 4.94 6.35
N TYR A 284 -22.03 3.86 6.32
CA TYR A 284 -21.48 2.51 6.38
C TYR A 284 -21.44 1.81 5.03
N GLY A 285 -20.29 1.21 4.71
CA GLY A 285 -20.12 0.13 3.74
C GLY A 285 -20.52 -1.22 4.33
N THR A 286 -20.16 -2.31 3.66
CA THR A 286 -20.52 -3.67 4.11
C THR A 286 -19.48 -4.31 5.02
N ALA A 287 -18.30 -3.71 5.21
CA ALA A 287 -17.10 -4.30 5.83
C ALA A 287 -16.52 -5.54 5.12
N VAL A 288 -17.35 -6.26 4.36
CA VAL A 288 -16.99 -7.43 3.56
C VAL A 288 -16.49 -7.01 2.18
N PHE A 289 -15.43 -7.66 1.72
CA PHE A 289 -14.95 -7.56 0.34
C PHE A 289 -14.83 -8.95 -0.28
N CYS A 290 -14.91 -9.02 -1.61
CA CYS A 290 -14.62 -10.22 -2.37
C CYS A 290 -14.06 -9.88 -3.75
N ASN A 291 -13.30 -10.80 -4.32
CA ASN A 291 -12.90 -10.78 -5.72
C ASN A 291 -13.01 -12.16 -6.34
N VAL A 292 -13.23 -12.16 -7.65
CA VAL A 292 -13.12 -13.33 -8.51
C VAL A 292 -12.26 -12.93 -9.69
N SER A 293 -11.26 -13.75 -10.00
CA SER A 293 -10.30 -13.57 -11.09
C SER A 293 -10.33 -14.78 -12.00
N TYR A 294 -10.48 -14.54 -13.31
CA TYR A 294 -10.51 -15.59 -14.32
C TYR A 294 -9.54 -15.32 -15.46
N GLU A 295 -8.68 -16.30 -15.76
CA GLU A 295 -7.73 -16.27 -16.88
C GLU A 295 -8.46 -16.47 -18.22
N ILE A 296 -8.57 -15.41 -19.02
CA ILE A 296 -9.20 -15.47 -20.35
C ILE A 296 -8.19 -15.95 -21.39
N ILE A 297 -6.99 -15.37 -21.37
CA ILE A 297 -5.85 -15.79 -22.18
C ILE A 297 -4.62 -15.86 -21.29
N ARG A 298 -3.59 -16.56 -21.77
CA ARG A 298 -2.38 -16.77 -20.99
C ARG A 298 -1.83 -15.42 -20.52
N HIS A 299 -1.63 -15.26 -19.21
CA HIS A 299 -1.15 -14.03 -18.58
C HIS A 299 -2.12 -12.82 -18.64
N VAL A 300 -3.42 -13.07 -18.84
CA VAL A 300 -4.46 -12.05 -18.81
C VAL A 300 -5.68 -12.54 -18.04
N ASN A 301 -5.97 -11.84 -16.95
CA ASN A 301 -7.12 -12.08 -16.11
C ASN A 301 -8.18 -11.01 -16.31
N LEU A 302 -9.43 -11.42 -16.15
CA LEU A 302 -10.55 -10.54 -15.88
C LEU A 302 -10.97 -10.71 -14.43
N ASN A 303 -11.08 -9.59 -13.73
CA ASN A 303 -11.36 -9.52 -12.31
C ASN A 303 -12.68 -8.79 -12.11
N ALA A 304 -13.49 -9.30 -11.19
CA ALA A 304 -14.65 -8.62 -10.66
C ALA A 304 -14.51 -8.52 -9.15
N GLU A 305 -14.72 -7.34 -8.60
CA GLU A 305 -14.36 -7.02 -7.22
C GLU A 305 -15.47 -6.25 -6.54
N TRP A 306 -15.79 -6.64 -5.32
CA TRP A 306 -16.52 -5.84 -4.35
C TRP A 306 -15.57 -5.51 -3.21
N TYR A 307 -15.28 -4.24 -2.95
CA TYR A 307 -14.34 -3.84 -1.89
C TYR A 307 -15.05 -3.13 -0.73
N GLY A 308 -16.27 -3.54 -0.42
CA GLY A 308 -17.00 -3.09 0.77
C GLY A 308 -17.85 -1.84 0.57
N THR A 309 -17.40 -0.91 -0.27
CA THR A 309 -18.11 0.35 -0.55
C THR A 309 -18.52 0.50 -2.01
N ASN A 310 -17.93 -0.26 -2.93
CA ASN A 310 -18.38 -0.32 -4.31
C ASN A 310 -17.93 -1.59 -5.04
N MET A 311 -18.33 -1.67 -6.31
CA MET A 311 -17.94 -2.70 -7.26
C MET A 311 -17.03 -2.12 -8.35
N GLY A 312 -16.03 -2.91 -8.73
CA GLY A 312 -15.15 -2.64 -9.87
C GLY A 312 -14.93 -3.89 -10.72
N VAL A 313 -14.51 -3.66 -11.96
CA VAL A 313 -14.02 -4.70 -12.88
C VAL A 313 -12.67 -4.28 -13.43
N SER A 314 -11.73 -5.22 -13.51
CA SER A 314 -10.39 -4.93 -14.00
C SER A 314 -9.84 -6.05 -14.87
N ALA A 315 -8.82 -5.75 -15.66
CA ALA A 315 -8.03 -6.69 -16.42
C ALA A 315 -6.59 -6.65 -15.94
N GLY A 316 -6.11 -7.75 -15.38
CA GLY A 316 -4.72 -7.96 -15.00
C GLY A 316 -3.94 -8.54 -16.17
N ILE A 317 -2.78 -7.98 -16.49
CA ILE A 317 -1.98 -8.34 -17.66
C ILE A 317 -0.51 -8.49 -17.23
N ARG A 318 0.12 -9.59 -17.61
CA ARG A 318 1.58 -9.79 -17.52
C ARG A 318 2.16 -9.98 -18.92
N PRO A 319 2.50 -8.89 -19.63
CA PRO A 319 2.72 -8.94 -21.08
C PRO A 319 4.03 -9.62 -21.49
N PHE A 320 5.00 -9.74 -20.58
CA PHE A 320 6.31 -10.31 -20.85
C PHE A 320 6.66 -11.38 -19.83
N LYS A 321 7.73 -12.14 -20.10
CA LYS A 321 8.31 -13.09 -19.13
C LYS A 321 8.95 -12.40 -17.92
N ASN A 322 9.22 -11.10 -18.02
CA ASN A 322 9.68 -10.30 -16.89
C ASN A 322 8.52 -10.12 -15.89
N PRO A 323 8.79 -9.66 -14.66
CA PRO A 323 7.75 -9.57 -13.66
C PRO A 323 6.90 -8.28 -13.74
N LEU A 324 6.89 -7.60 -14.89
CA LEU A 324 6.05 -6.43 -15.11
C LEU A 324 4.57 -6.84 -15.08
N SER A 325 3.81 -6.21 -14.21
CA SER A 325 2.38 -6.43 -14.05
C SER A 325 1.64 -5.13 -14.32
N ILE A 326 0.58 -5.21 -15.11
CA ILE A 326 -0.28 -4.09 -15.47
C ILE A 326 -1.70 -4.49 -15.06
N CYS A 327 -2.45 -3.58 -14.46
CA CYS A 327 -3.86 -3.75 -14.19
C CYS A 327 -4.59 -2.49 -14.66
N VAL A 328 -5.68 -2.65 -15.40
CA VAL A 328 -6.53 -1.55 -15.86
C VAL A 328 -7.98 -1.92 -15.62
N GLY A 329 -8.80 -0.97 -15.20
CA GLY A 329 -10.17 -1.29 -14.84
C GLY A 329 -11.07 -0.08 -14.76
N VAL A 330 -12.32 -0.38 -14.42
CA VAL A 330 -13.35 0.60 -14.09
C VAL A 330 -13.83 0.29 -12.69
N ASP A 331 -13.83 1.31 -11.86
CA ASP A 331 -14.28 1.30 -10.50
C ASP A 331 -15.53 2.17 -10.34
N ASN A 332 -16.17 2.10 -9.17
CA ASN A 332 -17.36 2.84 -8.80
C ASN A 332 -18.57 2.57 -9.70
N LEU A 333 -18.78 1.29 -10.05
CA LEU A 333 -19.82 0.87 -10.98
C LEU A 333 -21.23 0.91 -10.38
N THR A 334 -21.36 0.97 -9.05
CA THR A 334 -22.65 1.08 -8.37
C THR A 334 -22.83 2.47 -7.77
N LYS A 335 -24.08 2.83 -7.47
CA LYS A 335 -24.41 4.07 -6.75
C LYS A 335 -24.17 3.98 -5.23
N TYR A 336 -23.58 2.88 -4.74
CA TYR A 336 -23.44 2.64 -3.29
C TYR A 336 -22.44 3.61 -2.62
N SER A 337 -21.36 3.95 -3.32
CA SER A 337 -20.38 5.00 -3.00
C SER A 337 -19.94 5.64 -4.33
N GLY A 338 -19.23 6.76 -4.30
CA GLY A 338 -18.72 7.46 -5.49
C GLY A 338 -19.80 8.13 -6.33
N ASP A 339 -19.50 9.30 -6.89
CA ASP A 339 -20.45 10.08 -7.69
C ASP A 339 -20.55 9.61 -9.15
N LYS A 340 -19.53 8.92 -9.65
CA LYS A 340 -19.47 8.39 -11.02
C LYS A 340 -18.48 7.23 -11.14
N PRO A 341 -18.57 6.42 -12.21
CA PRO A 341 -17.54 5.43 -12.53
C PRO A 341 -16.18 6.09 -12.80
N SER A 342 -15.12 5.45 -12.35
CA SER A 342 -13.74 5.93 -12.49
C SER A 342 -12.88 4.87 -13.18
N MET A 343 -12.11 5.27 -14.19
CA MET A 343 -11.05 4.42 -14.73
C MET A 343 -9.90 4.36 -13.74
N VAL A 344 -9.34 3.18 -13.55
CA VAL A 344 -8.26 2.92 -12.61
C VAL A 344 -7.18 2.11 -13.29
N PHE A 345 -5.91 2.41 -13.01
CA PHE A 345 -4.80 1.64 -13.53
C PHE A 345 -3.68 1.50 -12.51
N THR A 346 -2.90 0.43 -12.63
CA THR A 346 -1.71 0.16 -11.84
C THR A 346 -0.67 -0.52 -12.71
N ILE A 347 0.59 -0.10 -12.56
CA ILE A 347 1.76 -0.75 -13.14
C ILE A 347 2.70 -1.05 -11.99
N GLY A 348 3.05 -2.33 -11.82
CA GLY A 348 3.92 -2.81 -10.76
C GLY A 348 5.07 -3.64 -11.30
N TYR A 349 6.23 -3.54 -10.64
CA TYR A 349 7.40 -4.32 -10.96
C TYR A 349 8.08 -4.79 -9.66
N PRO A 350 8.05 -6.11 -9.36
CA PRO A 350 8.87 -6.68 -8.31
C PRO A 350 10.25 -7.01 -8.86
N LEU A 351 11.27 -6.43 -8.25
CA LEU A 351 12.66 -6.75 -8.49
C LEU A 351 13.08 -7.81 -7.47
N SER A 352 13.14 -9.07 -7.92
CA SER A 352 13.70 -10.17 -7.14
C SER A 352 15.10 -9.81 -6.68
N VAL A 353 15.35 -9.90 -5.36
CA VAL A 353 16.68 -9.64 -4.84
C VAL A 353 17.61 -10.86 -5.01
N LYS A 354 17.02 -12.06 -5.13
CA LYS A 354 17.74 -13.25 -5.61
C LYS A 354 18.20 -13.05 -7.05
N ARG A 355 19.46 -12.68 -7.24
CA ARG A 355 20.15 -12.83 -8.52
C ARG A 355 20.86 -14.18 -8.52
N SER A 356 20.58 -14.98 -9.55
CA SER A 356 21.32 -16.20 -9.85
C SER A 356 22.81 -15.85 -9.84
N THR A 357 23.57 -16.48 -8.94
CA THR A 357 25.01 -16.61 -9.12
C THR A 357 25.22 -17.21 -10.51
N ALA A 358 25.67 -16.39 -11.45
CA ALA A 358 26.27 -16.91 -12.66
C ALA A 358 27.51 -17.68 -12.21
N LYS A 359 27.49 -19.01 -12.40
CA LYS A 359 28.69 -19.82 -12.38
C LYS A 359 29.51 -19.56 -13.63
#